data_AF-A0AAE3VZG2-F1
#
_entry.id   AF-A0AAE3VZG2-F1
#
_cell.length_a   1.000
_cell.length_b   1.000
_cell.length_c   1.000
_cell.angle_alpha   90.00
_cell.angle_beta   90.00
_cell.angle_gamma   90.00
#
_symmetry.space_group_name_H-M   'P 1'
#
loop_
_entity.id
_entity.type
_entity.pdbx_description
1 polymer ?
#
loop_
_entity_poly.entity_id
_entity_poly.type
_entity_poly.pdbx_seq_one_letter_code
_entity_poly.pdbx_strand_id
1 'polypeptide(L)'
;MQDVCPANTVEHVGLGTADPVAYALVMDAVRHDGPARPGRLAADVCMRAFMPGVDPATYERRFPETNAAIVANLSTATPVTEEPPLKPYVLAR
;
A
#
# COMPACT_ATOMS: atom_id res chain seq x y z
N MET A 1 8.38 0.23 5.91
CA MET A 1 8.90 -0.91 5.12
C MET A 1 10.38 -1.10 5.32
N GLN A 2 11.13 -0.01 5.40
CA GLN A 2 12.57 0.05 5.50
C GLN A 2 13.08 -0.52 6.82
N ASP A 3 12.28 -0.48 7.91
CA ASP A 3 12.62 -1.17 9.16
C ASP A 3 12.64 -2.71 9.02
N VAL A 4 11.87 -3.26 8.08
CA VAL A 4 11.80 -4.71 7.79
C VAL A 4 12.78 -5.08 6.69
N CYS A 5 12.82 -4.29 5.61
CA CYS A 5 13.70 -4.46 4.46
C CYS A 5 14.36 -3.12 4.12
N PRO A 6 15.57 -2.82 4.63
CA PRO A 6 16.21 -1.49 4.52
C PRO A 6 16.41 -0.99 3.09
N ALA A 7 16.60 -1.90 2.12
CA ALA A 7 16.77 -1.56 0.71
C ALA A 7 15.45 -1.39 -0.06
N ASN A 8 14.29 -1.56 0.59
CA ASN A 8 13.00 -1.39 -0.08
C ASN A 8 12.75 0.09 -0.38
N THR A 9 12.63 0.45 -1.66
CA THR A 9 12.44 1.83 -2.15
C THR A 9 11.02 2.10 -2.62
N VAL A 10 10.04 1.32 -2.16
CA VAL A 10 8.66 1.43 -2.64
C VAL A 10 8.05 2.81 -2.31
N GLU A 11 7.34 3.38 -3.28
CA GLU A 11 6.58 4.61 -3.12
C GLU A 11 5.11 4.34 -2.72
N HIS A 12 4.31 5.40 -2.56
CA HIS A 12 2.96 5.34 -2.00
C HIS A 12 2.02 4.35 -2.71
N VAL A 13 1.97 4.35 -4.04
CA VAL A 13 1.01 3.53 -4.80
C VAL A 13 1.48 2.08 -4.88
N GLY A 14 2.75 1.85 -5.16
CA GLY A 14 3.41 0.55 -5.24
C GLY A 14 3.32 -0.21 -3.92
N LEU A 15 3.33 0.50 -2.79
CA LEU A 15 3.17 -0.09 -1.46
C LEU A 15 1.87 -0.88 -1.34
N GLY A 16 0.77 -0.33 -1.86
CA GLY A 16 -0.56 -0.93 -1.77
C GLY A 16 -0.93 -1.83 -2.95
N THR A 17 -0.13 -1.85 -4.02
CA THR A 17 -0.51 -2.50 -5.29
C THR A 17 0.45 -3.59 -5.75
N ALA A 18 1.73 -3.53 -5.36
CA ALA A 18 2.76 -4.39 -5.93
C ALA A 18 3.85 -4.84 -4.95
N ASP A 19 4.01 -4.18 -3.81
CA ASP A 19 5.11 -4.46 -2.88
C ASP A 19 5.03 -5.86 -2.25
N PRO A 20 6.08 -6.69 -2.37
CA PRO A 20 6.08 -8.04 -1.81
C PRO A 20 6.08 -8.07 -0.28
N VAL A 21 6.69 -7.07 0.37
CA VAL A 21 6.80 -7.02 1.84
C VAL A 21 5.46 -6.60 2.46
N ALA A 22 4.81 -5.59 1.88
CA ALA A 22 3.47 -5.14 2.24
C ALA A 22 2.47 -6.29 2.12
N TYR A 23 2.47 -6.98 0.99
CA TYR A 23 1.63 -8.16 0.79
C TYR A 23 1.89 -9.23 1.84
N ALA A 24 3.17 -9.55 2.12
CA ALA A 24 3.51 -10.58 3.09
C ALA A 24 3.07 -10.20 4.51
N LEU A 25 3.21 -8.95 4.92
CA LEU A 25 2.70 -8.43 6.20
C LEU A 25 1.18 -8.51 6.29
N VAL A 26 0.47 -8.10 5.23
CA VAL A 26 -1.00 -8.19 5.19
C VAL A 26 -1.45 -9.65 5.28
N MET A 27 -0.86 -10.54 4.48
CA MET A 27 -1.23 -11.95 4.52
C MET A 27 -0.83 -12.62 5.84
N ASP A 28 0.23 -12.18 6.49
CA ASP A 28 0.58 -12.62 7.83
C ASP A 28 -0.48 -12.21 8.87
N ALA A 29 -0.98 -10.97 8.83
CA ALA A 29 -2.08 -10.52 9.69
C ALA A 29 -3.41 -11.24 9.39
N VAL A 30 -3.72 -11.50 8.11
CA VAL A 30 -4.97 -12.18 7.72
C VAL A 30 -4.97 -13.64 8.15
N ARG A 31 -3.80 -14.29 8.18
CA ARG A 31 -3.67 -15.73 8.46
C ARG A 31 -3.40 -16.08 9.93
N HIS A 32 -3.24 -15.07 10.79
CA HIS A 32 -2.94 -15.28 12.21
C HIS A 32 -3.76 -14.34 13.08
N ASP A 33 -4.08 -14.79 14.30
CA ASP A 33 -4.75 -13.92 15.26
C ASP A 33 -3.86 -12.73 15.64
N GLY A 34 -4.43 -11.53 15.51
CA GLY A 34 -3.78 -10.26 15.83
C GLY A 34 -3.01 -9.63 14.66
N PRO A 35 -2.10 -8.68 14.94
CA PRO A 35 -1.40 -7.95 13.89
C PRO A 35 -0.30 -8.79 13.22
N ALA A 36 0.18 -8.27 12.09
CA ALA A 36 1.37 -8.77 11.43
C ALA A 36 2.57 -8.78 12.38
N ARG A 37 3.44 -9.80 12.27
CA ARG A 37 4.71 -9.89 12.99
C ARG A 37 5.84 -10.10 11.98
N PRO A 38 6.71 -9.09 11.76
CA PRO A 38 7.79 -9.18 10.78
C PRO A 38 8.68 -10.42 10.93
N GLY A 39 8.90 -10.89 12.16
CA GLY A 39 9.69 -12.10 12.43
C GLY A 39 9.09 -13.42 11.90
N ARG A 40 7.84 -13.42 11.40
CA ARG A 40 7.21 -14.56 10.74
C ARG A 40 7.37 -14.56 9.22
N LEU A 41 7.87 -13.46 8.63
CA LEU A 41 8.00 -13.37 7.18
C LEU A 41 9.12 -14.29 6.68
N ALA A 42 8.98 -14.76 5.44
CA ALA A 42 10.01 -15.55 4.79
C ALA A 42 11.30 -14.71 4.61
N ALA A 43 12.47 -15.34 4.82
CA ALA A 43 13.76 -14.64 4.80
C ALA A 43 14.08 -14.01 3.43
N ASP A 44 13.50 -14.54 2.35
CA ASP A 44 13.69 -14.05 0.98
C ASP A 44 12.72 -12.93 0.59
N VAL A 45 11.78 -12.52 1.46
CA VAL A 45 10.71 -11.57 1.10
C VAL A 45 11.27 -10.25 0.56
N CYS A 46 12.40 -9.76 1.10
CA CYS A 46 13.05 -8.53 0.67
C CYS A 46 13.73 -8.64 -0.71
N MET A 47 13.96 -9.86 -1.22
CA MET A 47 14.58 -10.09 -2.53
C MET A 47 13.56 -10.31 -3.65
N ARG A 48 12.28 -10.39 -3.31
CA ARG A 48 11.21 -10.52 -4.30
C ARG A 48 11.00 -9.17 -4.97
N ALA A 49 10.74 -9.18 -6.28
CA ALA A 49 10.46 -7.95 -7.02
C ALA A 49 9.03 -7.45 -6.80
N PHE A 50 8.06 -8.39 -6.77
CA PHE A 50 6.64 -8.07 -6.68
C PHE A 50 5.90 -9.05 -5.78
N MET A 51 4.74 -8.63 -5.27
CA MET A 51 3.77 -9.52 -4.62
C MET A 51 3.18 -10.54 -5.61
N PRO A 52 2.66 -11.68 -5.12
CA PRO A 52 1.96 -12.65 -5.95
C PRO A 52 0.79 -12.03 -6.74
N GLY A 53 0.66 -12.41 -8.01
CA GLY A 53 -0.41 -11.95 -8.91
C GLY A 53 -0.04 -10.74 -9.76
N VAL A 54 1.05 -10.03 -9.45
CA VAL A 54 1.63 -9.02 -10.35
C VAL A 54 2.38 -9.72 -11.46
N ASP A 55 2.07 -9.37 -12.72
CA ASP A 55 2.80 -9.84 -13.90
C ASP A 55 3.98 -8.89 -14.19
N PRO A 56 5.24 -9.34 -14.01
CA PRO A 56 6.42 -8.51 -14.25
C PRO A 56 6.52 -8.01 -15.69
N ALA A 57 6.00 -8.76 -16.67
CA ALA A 57 6.10 -8.41 -18.08
C ALA A 57 5.20 -7.22 -18.46
N THR A 58 4.17 -6.93 -17.65
CA THR A 58 3.21 -5.85 -17.93
C THR A 58 3.23 -4.74 -16.89
N TYR A 59 3.98 -4.90 -15.79
CA TYR A 59 4.05 -3.94 -14.69
C TYR A 59 4.43 -2.52 -15.14
N GLU A 60 5.52 -2.37 -15.90
CA GLU A 60 6.02 -1.07 -16.39
C GLU A 60 4.99 -0.29 -17.21
N ARG A 61 4.03 -0.99 -17.85
CA ARG A 61 2.93 -0.35 -18.57
C ARG A 61 1.73 -0.08 -17.66
N ARG A 62 1.31 -1.07 -16.86
CA ARG A 62 0.08 -1.01 -16.04
C ARG A 62 0.20 -0.09 -14.83
N PHE A 63 1.40 0.07 -14.29
CA PHE A 63 1.62 0.91 -13.13
C PHE A 63 1.42 2.41 -13.45
N PRO A 64 2.00 2.97 -14.54
CA PRO A 64 1.65 4.31 -15.01
C PRO A 64 0.17 4.49 -15.36
N GLU A 65 -0.48 3.50 -15.97
CA GLU A 65 -1.93 3.53 -16.26
C GLU A 65 -2.77 3.68 -14.97
N THR A 66 -2.38 2.94 -13.92
CA THR A 66 -3.00 3.05 -12.58
C THR A 66 -2.82 4.45 -12.02
N ASN A 67 -1.62 5.01 -12.09
CA ASN A 67 -1.34 6.38 -11.63
C ASN A 67 -2.12 7.43 -12.42
N ALA A 68 -2.23 7.27 -13.74
CA ALA A 68 -3.00 8.17 -14.58
C ALA A 68 -4.50 8.15 -14.20
N ALA A 69 -5.05 6.97 -13.90
CA ALA A 69 -6.44 6.84 -13.44
C ALA A 69 -6.66 7.53 -12.08
N ILE A 70 -5.72 7.39 -11.14
CA ILE A 70 -5.76 8.08 -9.84
C ILE A 70 -5.73 9.61 -10.05
N VAL A 71 -4.80 10.11 -10.86
CA VAL A 71 -4.68 11.55 -11.15
C VAL A 71 -5.93 12.09 -11.85
N ALA A 72 -6.50 11.34 -12.80
CA ALA A 72 -7.74 11.73 -13.46
C ALA A 72 -8.92 11.79 -12.49
N ASN A 73 -9.01 10.85 -11.54
CA ASN A 73 -10.04 10.90 -10.50
C ASN A 73 -9.89 12.16 -9.63
N LEU A 74 -8.67 12.44 -9.16
CA LEU A 74 -8.38 13.60 -8.32
C LEU A 74 -8.61 14.94 -9.05
N SER A 75 -8.26 15.04 -10.33
CA SER A 75 -8.38 16.28 -11.09
C SER A 75 -9.83 16.66 -11.40
N THR A 76 -10.76 15.70 -11.34
CA THR A 76 -12.20 15.93 -11.54
C THR A 76 -12.97 16.16 -10.23
N ALA A 77 -12.32 16.02 -9.08
CA ALA A 77 -12.97 16.23 -7.78
C ALA A 77 -13.29 17.72 -7.56
N THR A 78 -14.42 18.01 -6.91
CA THR A 78 -14.75 19.38 -6.50
C THR A 78 -13.83 19.81 -5.35
N PRO A 79 -13.00 20.84 -5.53
CA PRO A 79 -12.13 21.32 -4.46
C PRO A 79 -12.95 22.03 -3.38
N VAL A 80 -12.52 21.87 -2.13
CA VAL A 80 -13.03 22.63 -0.97
C VAL A 80 -11.88 23.44 -0.39
N THR A 81 -12.19 24.56 0.26
CA THR A 81 -11.17 25.49 0.80
C THR A 81 -10.79 25.20 2.24
N GLU A 82 -11.52 24.32 2.92
CA GLU A 82 -11.32 23.98 4.32
C GLU A 82 -11.74 22.53 4.62
N GLU A 83 -11.22 21.99 5.72
CA GLU A 83 -11.62 20.68 6.21
C GLU A 83 -13.06 20.72 6.77
N PRO A 84 -13.89 19.69 6.53
CA PRO A 84 -15.24 19.63 7.09
C PRO A 84 -15.23 19.63 8.63
N PRO A 85 -16.29 20.16 9.29
CA PRO A 85 -16.38 20.14 10.74
C PRO A 85 -16.43 18.70 11.28
N LEU A 86 -15.80 18.51 12.44
CA LEU A 86 -15.82 17.26 13.19
C LEU A 86 -17.26 16.79 13.46
N LYS A 87 -17.51 15.49 13.30
CA LYS A 87 -18.82 14.90 13.63
C LYS A 87 -19.08 14.96 15.14
N PRO A 88 -20.34 15.10 15.60
CA PRO A 88 -20.63 15.32 17.03
C PRO A 88 -20.09 14.24 17.98
N TYR A 89 -19.98 12.98 17.55
CA TYR A 89 -19.54 11.87 18.39
C TYR A 89 -18.04 11.91 18.77
N VAL A 90 -17.24 12.78 18.14
CA VAL A 90 -15.80 12.91 18.48
C VAL A 90 -15.55 13.92 19.59
N LEU A 91 -16.55 14.73 19.94
CA LEU A 91 -16.46 15.68 21.02
C LEU A 91 -16.91 14.94 22.28
N ALA A 92 -15.96 14.62 23.16
CA ALA A 92 -16.26 14.06 24.48
C ALA A 92 -17.32 14.92 25.16
N ARG A 93 -18.44 14.32 25.54
CA ARG A 93 -19.47 14.93 26.37
C ARG A 93 -19.47 14.28 27.73
#